data_AF-A0A7Y1XL65-F1
#
_entry.id   AF-A0A7Y1XL65-F1
#
_cell.length_a   1.000
_cell.length_b   1.000
_cell.length_c   1.000
_cell.angle_alpha   90.00
_cell.angle_beta   90.00
_cell.angle_gamma   90.00
#
_symmetry.space_group_name_H-M   'P 1'
#
loop_
_entity.id
_entity.type
_entity.pdbx_description
1 polymer ?
#
loop_
_entity_poly.entity_id
_entity_poly.type
_entity_poly.pdbx_seq_one_letter_code
_entity_poly.pdbx_strand_id
1 'polypeptide(L)'
;MGTDKALISYHGESQQEVMYDLALKICPRAFISLRSDQQKDLTSEMETILDRNEYAGPFNGILSAHAEHPEVAWLVLACDLPLLDLDTLKRLLDSRDPAKDATALATKASGLPEPLAAIWEPSGLAKAIEYLKTANSSCPRKFLLNSDIHLVFPEKDEVLANANSMEDYKRIKEVLNSK
;
A
#
# COMPACT_ATOMS: atom_id res chain seq x y z
N MET A 1 7.45 -9.66 -24.18
CA MET A 1 6.27 -10.52 -23.92
C MET A 1 5.89 -10.43 -22.44
N GLY A 2 5.65 -9.21 -21.94
CA GLY A 2 5.31 -8.97 -20.53
C GLY A 2 3.90 -8.42 -20.50
N THR A 3 2.92 -9.31 -20.34
CA THR A 3 1.55 -8.90 -20.01
C THR A 3 1.65 -8.09 -18.73
N ASP A 4 1.17 -6.84 -18.76
CA ASP A 4 1.17 -5.95 -17.59
C ASP A 4 0.58 -6.70 -16.40
N LYS A 5 1.39 -6.92 -15.36
CA LYS A 5 1.02 -7.68 -14.16
C LYS A 5 -0.23 -7.11 -13.48
N ALA A 6 -0.56 -5.86 -13.76
CA ALA A 6 -1.79 -5.18 -13.32
C ALA A 6 -3.09 -5.77 -13.90
N LEU A 7 -3.03 -6.60 -14.96
CA LEU A 7 -4.20 -7.19 -15.63
C LEU A 7 -4.54 -8.61 -15.17
N ILE A 8 -3.90 -9.12 -14.11
CA ILE A 8 -4.27 -10.43 -13.55
C ILE A 8 -5.58 -10.28 -12.79
N SER A 9 -6.70 -10.63 -13.43
CA SER A 9 -8.00 -10.71 -12.79
C SER A 9 -8.08 -11.93 -11.88
N TYR A 10 -8.15 -11.69 -10.57
CA TYR A 10 -8.48 -12.70 -9.56
C TYR A 10 -10.00 -12.84 -9.37
N HIS A 11 -10.75 -11.75 -9.60
CA HIS A 11 -12.17 -11.62 -9.28
C HIS A 11 -13.08 -11.28 -10.48
N GLY A 12 -12.54 -11.31 -11.71
CA GLY A 12 -13.24 -10.81 -12.90
C GLY A 12 -13.07 -9.29 -13.14
N GLU A 13 -12.62 -8.57 -12.12
CA GLU A 13 -12.18 -7.17 -12.14
C GLU A 13 -10.64 -7.10 -12.06
N SER A 14 -10.04 -5.94 -12.35
CA SER A 14 -8.60 -5.74 -12.13
C SER A 14 -8.31 -5.67 -10.63
N GLN A 15 -7.15 -6.18 -10.19
CA GLN A 15 -6.81 -6.15 -8.77
C GLN A 15 -6.74 -4.71 -8.21
N GLN A 16 -6.40 -3.75 -9.06
CA GLN A 16 -6.38 -2.33 -8.73
C GLN A 16 -7.78 -1.81 -8.34
N GLU A 17 -8.82 -2.17 -9.09
CA GLU A 17 -10.22 -1.80 -8.77
C GLU A 17 -10.67 -2.41 -7.44
N VAL A 18 -10.35 -3.69 -7.21
CA VAL A 18 -10.66 -4.36 -5.94
C VAL A 18 -10.02 -3.64 -4.75
N MET A 19 -8.76 -3.22 -4.88
CA MET A 19 -8.06 -2.49 -3.82
C MET A 19 -8.62 -1.07 -3.63
N TYR A 20 -9.02 -0.40 -4.71
CA TYR A 20 -9.64 0.92 -4.66
C TYR A 20 -10.98 0.88 -3.91
N ASP A 21 -11.84 -0.06 -4.28
CA ASP A 21 -13.12 -0.28 -3.62
C ASP A 21 -12.97 -0.68 -2.16
N LEU A 22 -11.94 -1.47 -1.85
CA LEU A 22 -11.62 -1.84 -0.49
C LEU A 22 -11.19 -0.62 0.34
N ALA A 23 -10.37 0.27 -0.23
CA ALA A 23 -9.98 1.52 0.42
C ALA A 23 -11.19 2.45 0.66
N LEU A 24 -12.09 2.59 -0.32
CA LEU A 24 -13.29 3.43 -0.18
C LEU A 24 -14.26 2.95 0.90
N LYS A 25 -14.21 1.68 1.31
CA LYS A 25 -15.03 1.16 2.42
C LYS A 25 -14.58 1.67 3.79
N ILE A 26 -13.37 2.20 3.91
CA ILE A 26 -12.79 2.65 5.19
C ILE A 26 -12.18 4.05 5.16
N CYS A 27 -11.97 4.62 3.97
CA CYS A 27 -11.48 5.97 3.77
C CYS A 27 -12.55 6.82 3.09
N PRO A 28 -12.66 8.12 3.44
CA PRO A 28 -13.64 9.01 2.81
C PRO A 28 -13.35 9.27 1.32
N ARG A 29 -12.09 9.14 0.91
CA ARG A 29 -11.60 9.25 -0.47
C ARG A 29 -10.46 8.26 -0.67
N ALA A 30 -10.29 7.80 -1.90
CA ALA A 30 -9.20 6.91 -2.30
C ALA A 30 -8.64 7.37 -3.63
N PHE A 31 -7.35 7.11 -3.86
CA PHE A 31 -6.65 7.49 -5.08
C PHE A 31 -5.78 6.35 -5.56
N ILE A 32 -5.58 6.28 -6.88
CA ILE A 32 -4.55 5.45 -7.50
C ILE A 32 -3.30 6.30 -7.75
N SER A 33 -2.15 5.85 -7.23
CA SER A 33 -0.84 6.41 -7.61
C SER A 33 -0.47 5.94 -9.02
N LEU A 34 -0.17 6.90 -9.88
CA LEU A 34 0.08 6.66 -11.30
C LEU A 34 1.35 7.32 -11.79
N ARG A 35 2.09 6.58 -12.61
CA ARG A 35 3.18 7.17 -13.39
C ARG A 35 2.59 8.00 -14.54
N SER A 36 3.30 9.06 -14.90
CA SER A 36 2.88 10.03 -15.91
C SER A 36 2.61 9.43 -17.30
N ASP A 37 3.24 8.31 -17.62
CA ASP A 37 3.04 7.57 -18.88
C ASP A 37 1.78 6.71 -18.90
N GLN A 38 1.22 6.37 -17.73
CA GLN A 38 0.03 5.53 -17.57
C GLN A 38 -1.28 6.32 -17.59
N GLN A 39 -1.21 7.67 -17.57
CA GLN A 39 -2.39 8.54 -17.46
C GLN A 39 -3.40 8.36 -18.61
N LYS A 40 -2.93 7.94 -19.79
CA LYS A 40 -3.77 7.80 -21.00
C LYS A 40 -4.61 6.52 -21.02
N ASP A 41 -4.28 5.54 -20.18
CA ASP A 41 -4.90 4.22 -20.19
C ASP A 41 -6.01 4.07 -19.13
N LEU A 42 -6.27 5.13 -18.37
CA LEU A 42 -7.34 5.16 -17.37
C LEU A 42 -8.69 5.32 -18.07
N THR A 43 -9.45 4.23 -18.07
CA THR A 43 -10.83 4.20 -18.55
C THR A 43 -11.84 4.26 -17.39
N SER A 44 -11.36 4.18 -16.14
CA SER A 44 -12.18 4.16 -14.93
C SER A 44 -12.41 5.54 -14.32
N GLU A 45 -13.52 5.74 -13.61
CA GLU A 45 -13.85 6.94 -12.84
C GLU A 45 -13.03 7.11 -11.52
N MET A 46 -11.98 6.31 -11.31
CA MET A 46 -11.15 6.36 -10.10
C MET A 46 -10.38 7.69 -9.99
N GLU A 47 -10.38 8.30 -8.80
CA GLU A 47 -9.49 9.44 -8.51
C GLU A 47 -8.03 8.99 -8.52
N THR A 48 -7.13 9.86 -8.97
CA THR A 48 -5.71 9.50 -9.19
C THR A 48 -4.77 10.60 -8.72
N ILE A 49 -3.57 10.20 -8.32
CA ILE A 49 -2.48 11.10 -7.97
C ILE A 49 -1.31 10.74 -8.87
N LEU A 50 -0.82 11.72 -9.63
CA LEU A 50 0.33 11.55 -10.50
C LEU A 50 1.63 11.61 -9.70
N ASP A 51 2.50 10.65 -9.97
CA ASP A 51 3.84 10.60 -9.43
C ASP A 51 4.66 11.83 -9.89
N ARG A 52 5.21 12.56 -8.91
CA ARG A 52 6.08 13.72 -9.15
C ARG A 52 7.48 13.33 -9.63
N ASN A 53 7.85 12.06 -9.52
CA ASN A 53 9.17 11.51 -9.90
C ASN A 53 10.35 12.18 -9.17
N GLU A 54 10.11 12.64 -7.94
CA GLU A 54 11.12 13.27 -7.08
C GLU A 54 11.93 12.23 -6.27
N TYR A 55 11.37 11.03 -6.10
CA TYR A 55 11.96 9.96 -5.27
C TYR A 55 11.98 8.62 -6.01
N ALA A 56 12.89 7.73 -5.63
CA ALA A 56 13.00 6.41 -6.20
C ALA A 56 12.12 5.38 -5.46
N GLY A 57 11.53 4.45 -6.21
CA GLY A 57 10.75 3.35 -5.63
C GLY A 57 9.43 3.79 -5.02
N PRO A 58 8.87 3.04 -4.05
CA PRO A 58 7.51 3.32 -3.56
C PRO A 58 7.36 4.65 -2.83
N PHE A 59 8.46 5.24 -2.34
CA PHE A 59 8.41 6.60 -1.81
C PHE A 59 7.94 7.63 -2.84
N ASN A 60 8.11 7.37 -4.14
CA ASN A 60 7.64 8.28 -5.18
C ASN A 60 6.14 8.53 -5.08
N GLY A 61 5.34 7.47 -5.07
CA GLY A 61 3.88 7.57 -4.94
C GLY A 61 3.45 8.08 -3.57
N ILE A 62 4.04 7.54 -2.50
CA ILE A 62 3.73 7.92 -1.10
C ILE A 62 3.93 9.43 -0.89
N LEU A 63 5.08 9.96 -1.31
CA LEU A 63 5.42 11.36 -1.10
C LEU A 63 4.78 12.29 -2.13
N SER A 64 4.39 11.80 -3.31
CA SER A 64 3.54 12.55 -4.24
C SER A 64 2.16 12.82 -3.62
N ALA A 65 1.54 11.81 -3.02
CA ALA A 65 0.27 11.95 -2.30
C ALA A 65 0.40 12.89 -1.09
N HIS A 66 1.47 12.75 -0.30
CA HIS A 66 1.73 13.67 0.80
C HIS A 66 1.92 15.12 0.34
N ALA A 67 2.59 15.35 -0.79
CA ALA A 67 2.82 16.70 -1.29
C ALA A 67 1.53 17.38 -1.78
N GLU A 68 0.51 16.62 -2.20
CA GLU A 68 -0.81 17.15 -2.58
C GLU A 68 -1.70 17.43 -1.35
N HIS A 69 -1.64 16.55 -0.34
CA HIS A 69 -2.35 16.73 0.93
C HIS A 69 -1.40 16.51 2.12
N PRO A 70 -0.68 17.56 2.56
CA PRO A 70 0.38 17.43 3.58
C PRO A 70 -0.17 17.20 4.99
N GLU A 71 -1.40 17.64 5.27
CA GLU A 71 -1.97 17.61 6.63
C GLU A 71 -2.78 16.33 6.93
N VAL A 72 -2.90 15.41 5.98
CA VAL A 72 -3.71 14.19 6.14
C VAL A 72 -2.83 12.94 6.31
N ALA A 73 -3.34 11.98 7.08
CA ALA A 73 -2.75 10.65 7.12
C ALA A 73 -3.16 9.85 5.89
N TRP A 74 -2.26 8.99 5.42
CA TRP A 74 -2.43 8.20 4.20
C TRP A 74 -2.45 6.71 4.53
N LEU A 75 -3.55 6.03 4.21
CA LEU A 75 -3.54 4.57 4.10
C LEU A 75 -2.93 4.21 2.74
N VAL A 76 -1.76 3.57 2.77
CA VAL A 76 -1.02 3.13 1.58
C VAL A 76 -1.18 1.64 1.41
N LEU A 77 -1.72 1.22 0.27
CA LEU A 77 -1.97 -0.17 -0.09
C LEU A 77 -1.29 -0.53 -1.41
N ALA A 78 -0.59 -1.65 -1.47
CA ALA A 78 -0.11 -2.20 -2.72
C ALA A 78 -1.27 -2.87 -3.50
N CYS A 79 -1.24 -2.72 -4.83
CA CYS A 79 -2.20 -3.36 -5.72
C CYS A 79 -1.93 -4.86 -5.94
N ASP A 80 -0.91 -5.45 -5.31
CA ASP A 80 -0.54 -6.86 -5.50
C ASP A 80 -0.79 -7.73 -4.25
N LEU A 81 -1.68 -7.29 -3.35
CA LEU A 81 -2.10 -8.00 -2.13
C LEU A 81 -3.53 -8.58 -2.26
N PRO A 82 -3.76 -9.64 -3.05
CA PRO A 82 -5.10 -10.13 -3.37
C PRO A 82 -5.86 -10.79 -2.21
N LEU A 83 -5.17 -11.13 -1.13
CA LEU A 83 -5.79 -11.73 0.06
C LEU A 83 -6.10 -10.70 1.15
N LEU A 84 -5.74 -9.43 0.94
CA LEU A 84 -6.05 -8.36 1.88
C LEU A 84 -7.56 -8.12 1.92
N ASP A 85 -8.13 -8.10 3.12
CA ASP A 85 -9.57 -8.00 3.31
C ASP A 85 -9.96 -6.85 4.25
N LEU A 86 -11.26 -6.55 4.25
CA LEU A 86 -11.84 -5.41 4.97
C LEU A 86 -11.62 -5.52 6.48
N ASP A 87 -11.70 -6.72 7.03
CA ASP A 87 -11.54 -6.94 8.47
C ASP A 87 -10.10 -6.69 8.89
N THR A 88 -9.12 -7.08 8.08
CA THR A 88 -7.71 -6.73 8.30
C THR A 88 -7.48 -5.22 8.26
N LEU A 89 -8.08 -4.50 7.30
CA LEU A 89 -7.92 -3.05 7.23
C LEU A 89 -8.65 -2.29 8.35
N LYS A 90 -9.83 -2.77 8.78
CA LYS A 90 -10.50 -2.23 9.98
C LYS A 90 -9.63 -2.38 11.21
N ARG A 91 -9.01 -3.55 11.42
CA ARG A 91 -8.05 -3.75 12.52
C ARG A 91 -6.88 -2.78 12.45
N LEU A 92 -6.33 -2.54 11.24
CA LEU A 92 -5.26 -1.57 11.05
C LEU A 92 -5.72 -0.14 11.44
N LEU A 93 -6.91 0.25 11.00
CA LEU A 93 -7.50 1.56 11.29
C LEU A 93 -7.82 1.74 12.78
N ASP A 94 -8.40 0.73 13.42
CA ASP A 94 -8.73 0.73 14.85
C ASP A 94 -7.47 0.79 15.74
N SER A 95 -6.33 0.32 15.22
CA SER A 95 -5.03 0.34 15.89
C SER A 95 -4.21 1.59 15.57
N ARG A 96 -4.73 2.51 14.76
CA ARG A 96 -4.03 3.74 14.36
C ARG A 96 -3.69 4.57 15.60
N ASP A 97 -2.42 4.94 15.72
CA ASP A 97 -1.95 5.88 16.74
C ASP A 97 -1.39 7.16 16.09
N PRO A 98 -2.12 8.28 16.09
CA PRO A 98 -1.67 9.55 15.52
C PRO A 98 -0.43 10.17 16.18
N ALA A 99 0.00 9.67 17.36
CA ALA A 99 1.24 10.11 18.00
C ALA A 99 2.49 9.41 17.40
N LYS A 100 2.31 8.37 16.58
CA LYS A 100 3.37 7.63 15.90
C LYS A 100 3.65 8.21 14.52
N ASP A 101 4.74 7.76 13.91
CA ASP A 101 5.10 8.10 12.53
C ASP A 101 4.28 7.29 11.52
N ALA A 102 3.94 6.04 11.88
CA ALA A 102 3.08 5.18 11.08
C ALA A 102 2.48 4.06 11.94
N THR A 103 1.38 3.50 11.44
CA THR A 103 0.83 2.21 11.89
C THR A 103 0.89 1.23 10.72
N ALA A 104 1.62 0.12 10.84
CA ALA A 104 1.88 -0.79 9.72
C ALA A 104 1.46 -2.23 10.04
N LEU A 105 0.92 -2.93 9.04
CA LEU A 105 0.77 -4.37 9.14
C LEU A 105 2.15 -5.05 9.09
N ALA A 106 2.28 -6.15 9.83
CA ALA A 106 3.45 -7.02 9.78
C ALA A 106 3.00 -8.48 9.88
N THR A 107 3.69 -9.37 9.17
CA THR A 107 3.48 -10.81 9.37
C THR A 107 4.06 -11.23 10.72
N LYS A 108 3.39 -12.16 11.42
CA LYS A 108 3.91 -12.77 12.65
C LYS A 108 5.23 -13.49 12.38
N ALA A 109 5.40 -14.06 11.19
CA ALA A 109 6.62 -14.76 10.79
C ALA A 109 7.86 -13.85 10.69
N SER A 110 7.72 -12.64 10.12
CA SER A 110 8.87 -11.76 9.89
C SER A 110 9.02 -10.66 10.94
N GLY A 111 7.90 -10.18 11.51
CA GLY A 111 7.89 -9.00 12.36
C GLY A 111 8.29 -7.69 11.66
N LEU A 112 8.42 -7.70 10.33
CA LEU A 112 8.84 -6.54 9.55
C LEU A 112 7.62 -5.74 9.09
N PRO A 113 7.66 -4.39 9.16
CA PRO A 113 6.56 -3.56 8.69
C PRO A 113 6.39 -3.68 7.17
N GLU A 114 5.15 -3.77 6.72
CA GLU A 114 4.79 -3.66 5.32
C GLU A 114 4.41 -2.21 4.99
N PRO A 115 5.34 -1.41 4.41
CA PRO A 115 5.08 0.00 4.13
C PRO A 115 3.95 0.25 3.15
N LEU A 116 3.59 -0.75 2.33
CA LEU A 116 2.47 -0.71 1.39
C LEU A 116 1.24 -1.45 1.92
N ALA A 117 1.14 -1.59 3.23
CA ALA A 117 -0.06 -1.97 3.96
C ALA A 117 -0.04 -1.25 5.33
N ALA A 118 0.04 0.08 5.27
CA ALA A 118 0.30 0.93 6.43
C ALA A 118 -0.43 2.27 6.35
N ILE A 119 -0.79 2.81 7.51
CA ILE A 119 -1.23 4.19 7.70
C ILE A 119 -0.01 5.03 8.05
N TRP A 120 0.29 6.01 7.20
CA TRP A 120 1.38 6.96 7.39
C TRP A 120 0.82 8.26 7.95
N GLU A 121 1.34 8.71 9.10
CA GLU A 121 0.95 10.00 9.67
C GLU A 121 1.69 11.15 8.97
N PRO A 122 1.11 12.37 8.92
CA PRO A 122 1.77 13.55 8.34
C PRO A 122 3.18 13.78 8.89
N SER A 123 3.36 13.62 10.21
CA SER A 123 4.65 13.74 10.89
C SER A 123 5.67 12.72 10.40
N GLY A 124 5.24 11.47 10.20
CA GLY A 124 6.08 10.39 9.68
C GLY A 124 6.50 10.63 8.22
N LEU A 125 5.59 11.14 7.39
CA LEU A 125 5.88 11.48 5.99
C LEU A 125 6.85 12.67 5.89
N ALA A 126 6.70 13.69 6.73
CA ALA A 126 7.66 14.80 6.82
C ALA A 126 9.05 14.30 7.24
N LYS A 127 9.13 13.40 8.23
CA LYS A 127 10.39 12.75 8.63
C LYS A 127 10.98 11.88 7.51
N ALA A 128 10.15 11.21 6.71
CA ALA A 128 10.61 10.41 5.58
C ALA A 128 11.28 11.29 4.51
N ILE A 129 10.76 12.49 4.26
CA ILE A 129 11.41 13.48 3.38
C ILE A 129 12.80 13.86 3.91
N GLU A 130 12.92 14.17 5.20
CA GLU A 130 14.22 14.48 5.81
C GLU A 130 15.20 13.31 5.77
N TYR A 131 14.72 12.08 6.04
CA TYR A 131 15.49 10.85 5.91
C TYR A 131 16.08 10.70 4.49
N LEU A 132 15.27 10.91 3.45
CA LEU A 132 15.70 10.73 2.06
C LEU A 132 16.77 11.74 1.60
N LYS A 133 16.92 12.89 2.25
CA LYS A 133 17.99 13.85 1.93
C LYS A 133 19.40 13.32 2.25
N THR A 134 19.50 12.40 3.20
CA THR A 134 20.79 11.92 3.74
C THR A 134 20.97 10.41 3.60
N ALA A 135 19.88 9.67 3.38
CA ALA A 135 19.92 8.22 3.33
C ALA A 135 20.47 7.68 2.02
N ASN A 136 21.34 6.67 2.11
CA ASN A 136 21.81 5.88 0.96
C ASN A 136 20.76 4.87 0.45
N SER A 137 19.55 4.86 1.00
CA SER A 137 18.50 3.89 0.66
C SER A 137 17.13 4.54 0.65
N SER A 138 16.44 4.42 -0.49
CA SER A 138 15.06 4.87 -0.70
C SER A 138 14.03 3.78 -0.35
N CYS A 139 14.35 2.85 0.56
CA CYS A 139 13.45 1.77 0.94
C CYS A 139 12.51 2.22 2.08
N PRO A 140 11.18 2.28 1.88
CA PRO A 140 10.25 2.72 2.92
C PRO A 140 10.24 1.81 4.15
N ARG A 141 10.39 0.49 3.97
CA ARG A 141 10.51 -0.44 5.10
C ARG A 141 11.71 -0.12 5.97
N LYS A 142 12.85 0.26 5.37
CA LYS A 142 14.05 0.63 6.12
C LYS A 142 13.82 1.90 6.93
N PHE A 143 13.09 2.88 6.39
CA PHE A 143 12.67 4.04 7.16
C PHE A 143 11.79 3.62 8.34
N LEU A 144 10.72 2.85 8.11
CA LEU A 144 9.79 2.42 9.16
C LEU A 144 10.50 1.65 10.30
N LEU A 145 11.48 0.81 9.98
CA LEU A 145 12.29 0.09 10.98
C LEU A 145 13.10 1.01 11.90
N ASN A 146 13.35 2.26 11.49
CA ASN A 146 14.12 3.26 12.25
C ASN A 146 13.24 4.42 12.73
N SER A 147 11.91 4.29 12.66
CA SER A 147 10.94 5.30 13.06
C SER A 147 10.10 4.82 14.24
N ASP A 148 9.41 5.73 14.92
CA ASP A 148 8.51 5.35 16.01
C ASP A 148 7.16 4.91 15.42
N ILE A 149 6.96 3.61 15.26
CA ILE A 149 5.79 3.03 14.58
C ILE A 149 4.98 2.09 15.50
N HIS A 150 3.70 1.91 15.18
CA HIS A 150 2.87 0.85 15.74
C HIS A 150 2.75 -0.32 14.76
N LEU A 151 3.01 -1.55 15.23
CA LEU A 151 2.86 -2.75 14.41
C LEU A 151 1.55 -3.47 14.74
N VAL A 152 0.83 -3.84 13.69
CA VAL A 152 -0.43 -4.59 13.77
C VAL A 152 -0.24 -5.94 13.08
N PHE A 153 -0.61 -7.01 13.77
CA PHE A 153 -0.47 -8.36 13.24
C PHE A 153 -1.84 -8.89 12.79
N PRO A 154 -1.99 -9.32 11.52
CA PRO A 154 -3.25 -9.90 11.06
C PRO A 154 -3.52 -11.25 11.74
N GLU A 155 -4.77 -11.72 11.65
CA GLU A 155 -5.10 -13.06 12.13
C GLU A 155 -4.30 -14.12 11.40
N LYS A 156 -4.22 -14.00 10.06
CA LYS A 156 -3.49 -14.87 9.14
C LYS A 156 -2.47 -14.05 8.36
N ASP A 157 -1.21 -14.48 8.36
CA ASP A 157 -0.13 -13.78 7.63
C ASP A 157 -0.35 -13.76 6.10
N GLU A 158 -1.14 -14.70 5.59
CA GLU A 158 -1.44 -14.83 4.15
C GLU A 158 -2.13 -13.60 3.54
N VAL A 159 -2.77 -12.76 4.35
CA VAL A 159 -3.38 -11.50 3.86
C VAL A 159 -2.35 -10.52 3.30
N LEU A 160 -1.08 -10.67 3.67
CA LEU A 160 0.06 -9.89 3.15
C LEU A 160 0.83 -10.64 2.04
N ALA A 161 0.29 -11.72 1.48
CA ALA A 161 0.96 -12.44 0.41
C ALA A 161 0.87 -11.66 -0.91
N ASN A 162 2.03 -11.32 -1.49
CA ASN A 162 2.10 -10.70 -2.80
C ASN A 162 1.93 -11.72 -3.93
N ALA A 163 1.27 -11.31 -5.01
CA ALA A 163 1.06 -12.16 -6.18
C ALA A 163 2.02 -11.82 -7.32
N ASN A 164 3.27 -12.25 -7.22
CA ASN A 164 4.34 -11.83 -8.13
C ASN A 164 4.65 -12.84 -9.24
N SER A 165 4.22 -14.09 -9.07
CA SER A 165 4.44 -15.22 -9.97
C SER A 165 3.14 -15.99 -10.26
N MET A 166 3.17 -16.83 -11.30
CA MET A 166 2.07 -17.74 -11.62
C MET A 166 1.85 -18.81 -10.53
N GLU A 167 2.88 -19.11 -9.73
CA GLU A 167 2.75 -20.01 -8.59
C GLU A 167 2.00 -19.33 -7.44
N ASP A 168 2.34 -18.07 -7.14
CA ASP A 168 1.59 -17.24 -6.19
C ASP A 168 0.13 -17.13 -6.61
N TYR A 169 -0.13 -16.92 -7.90
CA TYR A 169 -1.48 -16.87 -8.47
C TYR A 169 -2.32 -18.11 -8.13
N LYS A 170 -1.74 -19.30 -8.35
CA LYS A 170 -2.44 -20.58 -8.09
C LYS A 170 -2.72 -20.74 -6.60
N ARG A 171 -1.72 -20.48 -5.75
CA ARG A 171 -1.87 -20.55 -4.29
C ARG A 171 -2.96 -19.60 -3.80
N ILE A 172 -2.95 -18.36 -4.27
CA ILE A 172 -3.95 -17.34 -3.91
C ILE A 172 -5.35 -17.80 -4.35
N LYS A 173 -5.49 -18.35 -5.55
CA LYS A 173 -6.77 -18.91 -6.01
C LYS A 173 -7.29 -20.05 -5.13
N GLU A 174 -6.41 -20.94 -4.68
CA GLU A 174 -6.80 -22.02 -3.76
C GLU A 174 -7.31 -21.48 -2.43
N VAL A 175 -6.65 -20.46 -1.87
CA VAL A 175 -7.09 -19.79 -0.64
C VAL A 175 -8.44 -19.10 -0.84
N LEU A 176 -8.63 -18.39 -1.96
CA LEU A 176 -9.89 -17.71 -2.28
C LEU A 176 -11.06 -18.69 -2.46
N ASN A 177 -10.82 -19.84 -3.09
CA ASN A 177 -11.84 -20.87 -3.29
C ASN A 177 -12.19 -21.66 -2.00
N SER A 178 -11.37 -21.52 -0.96
CA SER A 178 -11.55 -22.20 0.33
C SER A 178 -12.21 -21.31 1.39
N LYS A 179 -12.53 -20.04 1.06
CA LYS A 179 -13.35 -19.13 1.87
C LYS A 179 -14.83 -19.29 1.51
#